data_AF-A0A496RW00-F1
#
_entry.id   AF-A0A496RW00-F1
#
_cell.length_a   1.000
_cell.length_b   1.000
_cell.length_c   1.000
_cell.angle_alpha   90.00
_cell.angle_beta   90.00
_cell.angle_gamma   90.00
#
_symmetry.space_group_name_H-M   'P 1'
#
loop_
_entity.id
_entity.type
_entity.pdbx_description
1 polymer ?
#
loop_
_entity_poly.entity_id
_entity_poly.type
_entity_poly.pdbx_seq_one_letter_code
_entity_poly.pdbx_strand_id
1 'polypeptide(L)'
;SSNNSIFHNNFIDNFNYNAHDNRDSNSWDDGYPSGGNYWHDYPGMDADGDGIGEEPYDISGGAGAQDRYPIVQMWNITAPPDPIPAIDSDGDGVPDAWDDEPDTPAGYWTDSRGRGRRWGDMNGDGKLTSADALMILQAAVGKIEL
;
A
#
# COMPACT_ATOMS: atom_id res chain seq x y z
N SER A 1 -12.62 -9.45 27.52
CA SER A 1 -11.39 -8.77 27.06
C SER A 1 -11.77 -7.35 26.74
N SER A 2 -10.92 -6.39 27.08
CA SER A 2 -11.20 -4.96 26.98
C SER A 2 -10.11 -4.23 26.23
N ASN A 3 -10.40 -3.02 25.71
CA ASN A 3 -9.46 -2.13 25.04
C ASN A 3 -8.78 -2.73 23.80
N ASN A 4 -9.52 -3.54 23.04
CA ASN A 4 -9.07 -4.00 21.73
C ASN A 4 -9.57 -3.02 20.66
N SER A 5 -8.75 -2.78 19.64
CA SER A 5 -9.15 -2.08 18.42
C SER A 5 -9.27 -3.09 17.29
N ILE A 6 -10.47 -3.23 16.74
CA ILE A 6 -10.80 -4.19 15.69
C ILE A 6 -11.36 -3.40 14.50
N PHE A 7 -10.59 -3.27 13.43
CA PHE A 7 -10.97 -2.62 12.19
C PHE A 7 -10.19 -3.24 11.02
N HIS A 8 -10.64 -3.02 9.78
CA HIS A 8 -10.08 -3.59 8.54
C HIS A 8 -10.01 -5.13 8.51
N ASN A 9 -10.95 -5.81 9.17
CA ASN A 9 -11.11 -7.26 9.08
C ASN A 9 -12.27 -7.63 8.15
N ASN A 10 -12.23 -8.88 7.63
CA ASN A 10 -13.36 -9.47 6.92
C ASN A 10 -14.01 -10.57 7.76
N PHE A 11 -15.21 -10.31 8.27
CA PHE A 11 -16.04 -11.29 8.95
C PHE A 11 -16.95 -12.02 7.95
N ILE A 12 -16.42 -13.10 7.37
CA ILE A 12 -17.06 -13.88 6.29
C ILE A 12 -17.60 -15.21 6.84
N ASP A 13 -18.79 -15.60 6.39
CA ASP A 13 -19.40 -16.93 6.63
C ASP A 13 -19.58 -17.32 8.11
N ASN A 14 -19.77 -16.33 8.98
CA ASN A 14 -19.98 -16.51 10.42
C ASN A 14 -21.45 -16.84 10.76
N PHE A 15 -22.04 -17.81 10.06
CA PHE A 15 -23.48 -18.11 10.11
C PHE A 15 -24.01 -18.54 11.49
N ASN A 16 -23.16 -19.13 12.33
CA ASN A 16 -23.56 -19.61 13.65
C ASN A 16 -23.40 -18.53 14.73
N TYR A 17 -22.32 -17.75 14.68
CA TYR A 17 -22.00 -16.70 15.64
C TYR A 17 -21.09 -15.64 14.98
N ASN A 18 -21.57 -14.40 14.93
CA ASN A 18 -20.77 -13.23 14.56
C ASN A 18 -19.93 -12.71 15.75
N ALA A 19 -19.28 -11.56 15.55
CA ALA A 19 -18.64 -10.81 16.64
C ALA A 19 -19.61 -10.61 17.81
N HIS A 20 -19.09 -10.82 19.02
CA HIS A 20 -19.88 -10.76 20.24
C HIS A 20 -19.12 -10.02 21.34
N ASP A 21 -19.71 -8.92 21.81
CA ASP A 21 -19.14 -8.06 22.86
C ASP A 21 -20.09 -7.96 24.07
N ASN A 22 -19.70 -8.65 25.14
CA ASN A 22 -20.53 -8.79 26.33
C ASN A 22 -20.36 -7.67 27.34
N ARG A 23 -19.13 -7.17 27.49
CA ARG A 23 -18.69 -6.26 28.55
C ARG A 23 -17.37 -5.63 28.10
N ASP A 24 -17.16 -4.39 28.52
CA ASP A 24 -15.95 -3.58 28.35
C ASP A 24 -15.86 -2.77 27.03
N SER A 25 -14.86 -1.89 26.98
CA SER A 25 -14.65 -0.86 25.95
C SER A 25 -13.76 -1.34 24.80
N ASN A 26 -14.25 -2.20 23.92
CA ASN A 26 -13.58 -2.48 22.64
C ASN A 26 -14.05 -1.48 21.57
N SER A 27 -13.15 -1.10 20.67
CA SER A 27 -13.47 -0.30 19.48
C SER A 27 -13.58 -1.22 18.27
N TRP A 28 -14.66 -1.10 17.51
CA TRP A 28 -14.95 -1.91 16.32
C TRP A 28 -14.81 -1.13 15.01
N ASP A 29 -14.29 0.09 15.08
CA ASP A 29 -13.95 0.93 13.93
C ASP A 29 -12.74 1.83 14.27
N ASP A 30 -12.15 2.44 13.24
CA ASP A 30 -11.07 3.44 13.33
C ASP A 30 -11.57 4.87 12.97
N GLY A 31 -12.88 5.06 12.98
CA GLY A 31 -13.51 6.33 12.61
C GLY A 31 -13.49 6.66 11.12
N TYR A 32 -14.26 7.67 10.74
CA TYR A 32 -14.25 8.19 9.36
C TYR A 32 -13.00 9.03 9.07
N PRO A 33 -12.36 8.90 7.89
CA PRO A 33 -12.70 8.04 6.74
C PRO A 33 -11.95 6.69 6.74
N SER A 34 -11.29 6.32 7.84
CA SER A 34 -10.53 5.05 7.92
C SER A 34 -11.47 3.84 7.82
N GLY A 35 -12.67 3.97 8.39
CA GLY A 35 -13.71 2.95 8.35
C GLY A 35 -13.55 1.89 9.45
N GLY A 36 -14.27 0.80 9.29
CA GLY A 36 -14.35 -0.30 10.25
C GLY A 36 -14.06 -1.63 9.59
N ASN A 37 -14.93 -2.61 9.83
CA ASN A 37 -14.79 -3.97 9.35
C ASN A 37 -15.81 -4.27 8.24
N TYR A 38 -15.50 -5.27 7.43
CA TYR A 38 -16.46 -5.87 6.54
C TYR A 38 -17.24 -6.98 7.26
N TRP A 39 -18.56 -7.00 7.07
CA TRP A 39 -19.47 -8.01 7.63
C TRP A 39 -20.28 -8.63 6.50
N HIS A 40 -20.23 -9.96 6.36
CA HIS A 40 -20.88 -10.62 5.22
C HIS A 40 -22.41 -10.45 5.18
N ASP A 41 -23.02 -10.20 6.34
CA ASP A 41 -24.45 -10.03 6.53
C ASP A 41 -24.86 -8.56 6.63
N TYR A 42 -23.92 -7.63 6.46
CA TYR A 42 -24.24 -6.22 6.38
C TYR A 42 -24.92 -5.90 5.03
N PRO A 43 -26.13 -5.30 5.04
CA PRO A 43 -26.91 -5.06 3.82
C PRO A 43 -26.29 -4.00 2.89
N GLY A 44 -25.32 -3.21 3.39
CA GLY A 44 -24.39 -2.50 2.53
C GLY A 44 -24.90 -1.24 1.84
N MET A 45 -25.71 -0.41 2.52
CA MET A 45 -26.09 0.89 1.95
C MET A 45 -24.90 1.85 1.98
N ASP A 46 -24.38 2.19 0.82
CA ASP A 46 -23.35 3.20 0.57
C ASP A 46 -23.92 4.21 -0.44
N ALA A 47 -24.43 5.32 0.07
CA ALA A 47 -25.20 6.27 -0.73
C ALA A 47 -24.31 7.30 -1.43
N ASP A 48 -23.14 7.60 -0.86
CA ASP A 48 -22.19 8.57 -1.40
C ASP A 48 -21.07 7.92 -2.25
N GLY A 49 -20.95 6.59 -2.20
CA GLY A 49 -20.06 5.78 -3.02
C GLY A 49 -18.62 5.79 -2.53
N ASP A 50 -18.38 6.07 -1.25
CA ASP A 50 -17.04 6.14 -0.67
C ASP A 50 -16.50 4.79 -0.18
N GLY A 51 -17.31 3.72 -0.25
CA GLY A 51 -16.94 2.38 0.17
C GLY A 51 -17.17 2.10 1.65
N ILE A 52 -17.72 3.06 2.40
CA ILE A 52 -18.16 2.93 3.79
C ILE A 52 -19.69 2.93 3.83
N GLY A 53 -20.23 2.09 4.69
CA GLY A 53 -21.65 1.96 4.92
C GLY A 53 -22.21 3.08 5.80
N GLU A 54 -23.40 3.53 5.44
CA GLU A 54 -24.06 4.68 6.09
C GLU A 54 -24.79 4.31 7.38
N GLU A 55 -25.05 3.02 7.56
CA GLU A 55 -25.67 2.47 8.76
C GLU A 55 -24.63 1.72 9.60
N PRO A 56 -24.50 2.03 10.91
CA PRO A 56 -23.65 1.25 11.81
C PRO A 56 -24.04 -0.23 11.86
N TYR A 57 -23.05 -1.10 12.08
CA TYR A 57 -23.26 -2.51 12.34
C TYR A 57 -23.22 -2.80 13.85
N ASP A 58 -24.34 -3.29 14.38
CA ASP A 58 -24.48 -3.63 15.80
C ASP A 58 -23.73 -4.91 16.16
N ILE A 59 -22.83 -4.83 17.15
CA ILE A 59 -22.13 -5.99 17.68
C ILE A 59 -23.00 -6.64 18.76
N SER A 60 -23.35 -7.90 18.54
CA SER A 60 -24.18 -8.67 19.47
C SER A 60 -23.57 -8.74 20.87
N GLY A 61 -24.41 -8.72 21.92
CA GLY A 61 -23.98 -8.83 23.31
C GLY A 61 -24.51 -7.71 24.20
N GLY A 62 -23.96 -7.62 25.41
CA GLY A 62 -24.45 -6.70 26.46
C GLY A 62 -23.78 -5.32 26.49
N ALA A 63 -22.74 -5.09 25.68
CA ALA A 63 -21.96 -3.85 25.71
C ALA A 63 -22.60 -2.70 24.91
N GLY A 64 -23.52 -3.01 23.97
CA GLY A 64 -24.02 -2.01 23.01
C GLY A 64 -22.92 -1.50 22.07
N ALA A 65 -21.94 -2.34 21.76
CA ALA A 65 -20.84 -2.00 20.87
C ALA A 65 -21.31 -1.96 19.42
N GLN A 66 -20.73 -1.06 18.63
CA GLN A 66 -21.07 -0.87 17.23
C GLN A 66 -19.79 -0.65 16.42
N ASP A 67 -19.78 -1.16 15.20
CA ASP A 67 -18.90 -0.67 14.14
C ASP A 67 -19.67 0.45 13.42
N ARG A 68 -19.23 1.71 13.62
CA ARG A 68 -19.97 2.88 13.11
C ARG A 68 -19.71 3.15 11.63
N TYR A 69 -18.71 2.51 11.05
CA TYR A 69 -18.28 2.75 9.68
C TYR A 69 -18.02 1.41 8.97
N PRO A 70 -19.03 0.53 8.84
CA PRO A 70 -18.83 -0.79 8.24
C PRO A 70 -18.39 -0.65 6.78
N ILE A 71 -17.53 -1.54 6.27
CA ILE A 71 -17.13 -1.50 4.86
C ILE A 71 -18.15 -2.29 4.03
N VAL A 72 -18.65 -1.69 2.94
CA VAL A 72 -19.70 -2.32 2.09
C VAL A 72 -19.20 -3.46 1.22
N GLN A 73 -17.91 -3.50 0.92
CA GLN A 73 -17.27 -4.55 0.14
C GLN A 73 -16.15 -5.22 0.96
N MET A 74 -15.99 -6.53 0.77
CA MET A 74 -14.90 -7.27 1.42
C MET A 74 -13.57 -6.60 1.11
N TRP A 75 -12.69 -6.48 2.11
CA TRP A 75 -11.29 -6.18 1.87
C TRP A 75 -10.70 -7.33 1.05
N ASN A 76 -10.65 -7.20 -0.26
CA ASN A 76 -10.04 -8.20 -1.10
C ASN A 76 -8.52 -8.16 -0.87
N ILE A 77 -8.01 -9.09 -0.05
CA ILE A 77 -6.58 -9.45 -0.03
C ILE A 77 -6.13 -10.15 -1.33
N THR A 78 -6.93 -10.11 -2.39
CA THR A 78 -6.55 -10.52 -3.75
C THR A 78 -5.95 -9.37 -4.56
N ALA A 79 -5.10 -8.58 -3.94
CA ALA A 79 -3.91 -7.98 -4.53
C ALA A 79 -3.12 -7.35 -3.37
N PRO A 80 -1.77 -7.32 -3.41
CA PRO A 80 -1.05 -6.32 -2.62
C PRO A 80 -1.70 -4.95 -2.82
N PRO A 81 -1.67 -4.04 -1.83
CA PRO A 81 -2.26 -2.70 -1.98
C PRO A 81 -1.86 -2.16 -3.35
N ASP A 82 -2.85 -1.68 -4.12
CA ASP A 82 -2.62 -1.18 -5.47
C ASP A 82 -1.31 -0.38 -5.47
N PRO A 83 -0.33 -0.74 -6.33
CA PRO A 83 0.83 0.10 -6.47
C PRO A 83 0.28 1.46 -6.89
N ILE A 84 0.58 2.48 -6.07
CA ILE A 84 0.89 3.86 -6.45
C ILE A 84 0.54 4.11 -7.92
N PRO A 85 -0.43 4.99 -8.26
CA PRO A 85 -1.02 5.08 -9.60
C PRO A 85 0.05 4.97 -10.69
N ALA A 86 0.06 3.81 -11.36
CA ALA A 86 1.17 3.29 -12.16
C ALA A 86 1.17 3.85 -13.59
N ILE A 87 1.18 5.18 -13.75
CA ILE A 87 1.80 5.71 -14.95
C ILE A 87 3.30 5.63 -14.66
N ASP A 88 3.92 4.71 -15.37
CA ASP A 88 5.35 4.52 -15.47
C ASP A 88 5.63 4.73 -16.97
N SER A 89 5.85 5.99 -17.32
CA SER A 89 5.87 6.47 -18.71
C SER A 89 7.02 5.88 -19.52
N ASP A 90 8.15 5.55 -18.87
CA ASP A 90 9.34 4.98 -19.50
C ASP A 90 9.51 3.46 -19.26
N GLY A 91 8.71 2.89 -18.36
CA GLY A 91 8.64 1.46 -18.09
C GLY A 91 9.82 0.95 -17.26
N ASP A 92 10.44 1.81 -16.47
CA ASP A 92 11.65 1.50 -15.70
C ASP A 92 11.35 0.83 -14.34
N GLY A 93 10.09 0.87 -13.90
CA GLY A 93 9.61 0.35 -12.62
C GLY A 93 9.41 1.40 -11.51
N VAL A 94 9.63 2.68 -11.79
CA VAL A 94 9.32 3.83 -10.93
C VAL A 94 8.11 4.57 -11.47
N PRO A 95 7.05 4.78 -10.68
CA PRO A 95 5.91 5.59 -11.14
C PRO A 95 6.30 7.06 -11.36
N ASP A 96 5.74 7.70 -12.38
CA ASP A 96 5.95 9.12 -12.76
C ASP A 96 5.85 10.10 -11.57
N ALA A 97 4.99 9.79 -10.59
CA ALA A 97 4.81 10.62 -9.40
C ALA A 97 6.07 10.67 -8.50
N TRP A 98 6.95 9.67 -8.63
CA TRP A 98 8.19 9.47 -7.89
C TRP A 98 9.42 9.40 -8.78
N ASP A 99 9.27 9.75 -10.06
CA ASP A 99 10.33 9.72 -11.04
C ASP A 99 10.83 11.15 -11.37
N ASP A 100 12.02 11.50 -10.88
CA ASP A 100 12.72 12.73 -11.24
C ASP A 100 13.35 12.64 -12.65
N GLU A 101 13.53 11.44 -13.23
CA GLU A 101 14.22 11.15 -14.50
C GLU A 101 13.33 10.36 -15.48
N PRO A 102 12.44 11.03 -16.25
CA PRO A 102 11.36 10.44 -17.04
C PRO A 102 11.77 9.62 -18.29
N ASP A 103 13.07 9.30 -18.41
CA ASP A 103 13.66 8.53 -19.50
C ASP A 103 14.70 7.51 -18.94
N THR A 104 14.50 7.04 -17.71
CA THR A 104 15.39 6.09 -17.05
C THR A 104 15.31 4.73 -17.75
N PRO A 105 16.43 4.16 -18.21
CA PRO A 105 16.37 2.85 -18.84
C PRO A 105 16.03 1.74 -17.85
N ALA A 106 15.10 0.86 -18.21
CA ALA A 106 14.73 -0.29 -17.41
C ALA A 106 15.93 -1.12 -16.92
N GLY A 107 15.94 -1.46 -15.63
CA GLY A 107 17.01 -2.20 -14.97
C GLY A 107 18.10 -1.35 -14.30
N TYR A 108 17.93 -0.02 -14.26
CA TYR A 108 18.73 0.86 -13.43
C TYR A 108 18.28 0.76 -11.97
N TRP A 109 19.20 0.97 -11.03
CA TRP A 109 18.81 1.13 -9.63
C TRP A 109 18.50 2.60 -9.40
N THR A 110 17.31 2.89 -8.92
CA THR A 110 16.85 4.25 -8.65
C THR A 110 17.09 4.63 -7.19
N ASP A 111 17.40 5.91 -6.93
CA ASP A 111 17.48 6.42 -5.55
C ASP A 111 16.08 6.76 -4.99
N SER A 112 16.01 7.27 -3.77
CA SER A 112 14.71 7.61 -3.14
C SER A 112 13.94 8.75 -3.81
N ARG A 113 14.45 9.32 -4.90
CA ARG A 113 13.80 10.32 -5.76
C ARG A 113 13.57 9.81 -7.19
N GLY A 114 13.75 8.52 -7.44
CA GLY A 114 13.55 7.92 -8.77
C GLY A 114 14.72 8.07 -9.74
N ARG A 115 15.84 8.71 -9.36
CA ARG A 115 16.96 8.91 -10.30
C ARG A 115 17.75 7.64 -10.53
N GLY A 116 17.86 7.21 -11.78
CA GLY A 116 18.48 5.95 -12.18
C GLY A 116 20.00 6.01 -12.23
N ARG A 117 20.67 5.02 -11.64
CA ARG A 117 22.07 4.72 -11.92
C ARG A 117 22.31 3.25 -12.21
N ARG A 118 23.02 2.99 -13.29
CA ARG A 118 23.51 1.65 -13.58
C ARG A 118 24.80 1.40 -12.81
N TRP A 119 24.77 0.45 -11.89
CA TRP A 119 25.98 0.02 -11.19
C TRP A 119 27.03 -0.47 -12.20
N GLY A 120 28.20 0.17 -12.17
CA GLY A 120 29.32 -0.17 -13.06
C GLY A 120 29.40 0.66 -14.34
N ASP A 121 28.40 1.49 -14.66
CA ASP A 121 28.53 2.53 -15.70
C ASP A 121 29.24 3.75 -15.08
N MET A 122 30.53 3.89 -15.41
CA MET A 122 31.41 4.87 -14.79
C MET A 122 31.60 6.11 -15.65
N ASN A 123 31.22 6.02 -16.93
CA ASN A 123 31.29 7.13 -17.87
C ASN A 123 29.92 7.79 -18.12
N GLY A 124 28.82 7.20 -17.64
CA GLY A 124 27.46 7.69 -17.77
C GLY A 124 26.88 7.53 -19.19
N ASP A 125 27.42 6.63 -20.01
CA ASP A 125 26.97 6.42 -21.39
C ASP A 125 25.82 5.39 -21.52
N GLY A 126 25.42 4.82 -20.39
CA GLY A 126 24.35 3.87 -20.22
C GLY A 126 24.69 2.43 -20.58
N LYS A 127 25.93 2.13 -20.99
CA LYS A 127 26.37 0.82 -21.47
C LYS A 127 27.51 0.29 -20.62
N LEU A 128 27.29 -0.87 -19.98
CA LEU A 128 28.33 -1.58 -19.27
C LEU A 128 29.33 -2.21 -20.25
N THR A 129 30.48 -1.56 -20.47
CA THR A 129 31.51 -1.94 -21.43
C THR A 129 32.92 -1.91 -20.82
N SER A 130 33.92 -2.25 -21.64
CA SER A 130 35.32 -2.07 -21.25
C SER A 130 35.73 -0.60 -21.05
N ALA A 131 34.94 0.36 -21.53
CA ALA A 131 35.18 1.79 -21.29
C ALA A 131 34.97 2.15 -19.81
N ASP A 132 33.98 1.55 -19.14
CA ASP A 132 33.74 1.78 -17.71
C ASP A 132 34.86 1.22 -16.84
N ALA A 133 35.30 0.01 -17.17
CA ALA A 133 36.43 -0.61 -16.51
C ALA A 133 37.71 0.24 -16.70
N LEU A 134 37.87 0.86 -17.87
CA LEU A 134 38.98 1.75 -18.16
C LEU A 134 38.91 3.04 -17.33
N MET A 135 37.72 3.63 -17.14
CA MET A 135 37.52 4.79 -16.25
C MET A 135 37.99 4.48 -14.82
N ILE A 136 37.58 3.35 -14.25
CA ILE A 136 38.03 2.91 -12.92
C ILE A 136 39.54 2.72 -12.89
N LEU A 137 40.10 2.07 -13.92
CA LEU A 137 41.54 1.82 -13.97
C LEU A 137 42.33 3.12 -14.06
N GLN A 138 41.89 4.07 -14.87
CA GLN A 138 42.51 5.40 -15.00
C GLN A 138 42.44 6.18 -13.68
N ALA A 139 41.32 6.10 -12.97
CA ALA A 139 41.17 6.70 -11.65
C ALA A 139 42.10 6.06 -10.62
N ALA A 140 42.18 4.72 -10.59
CA ALA A 140 43.04 3.98 -9.67
C ALA A 140 44.54 4.27 -9.86
N VAL A 141 44.96 4.59 -11.09
CA VAL A 141 46.34 5.02 -11.38
C VAL A 141 46.54 6.53 -11.30
N GLY A 142 45.54 7.29 -10.84
CA GLY A 142 45.61 8.74 -10.63
C GLY A 142 45.65 9.58 -11.92
N LYS A 143 45.17 9.04 -13.04
CA LYS A 143 45.11 9.76 -14.32
C LYS A 143 43.87 10.65 -14.45
N ILE A 144 42.80 10.31 -13.74
CA ILE A 144 41.54 11.05 -13.70
C ILE A 144 40.99 11.03 -12.26
N GLU A 145 40.11 11.97 -11.92
CA GLU A 145 39.29 11.92 -10.71
C GLU A 145 37.87 11.48 -11.09
N LEU A 146 37.22 10.71 -10.21
CA LEU A 146 35.84 10.23 -10.33
C LEU A 146 34.88 11.10 -9.50
#